data_AF-A0A3B8ZHL3-F1
#
_entry.id   AF-A0A3B8ZHL3-F1
#
_cell.length_a   1.000
_cell.length_b   1.000
_cell.length_c   1.000
_cell.angle_alpha   90.00
_cell.angle_beta   90.00
_cell.angle_gamma   90.00
#
_symmetry.space_group_name_H-M   'P 1'
#
loop_
_entity.id
_entity.type
_entity.pdbx_description
1 polymer ?
#
loop_
_entity_poly.entity_id
_entity_poly.type
_entity_poly.pdbx_seq_one_letter_code
_entity_poly.pdbx_strand_id
1 'polypeptide(L)' 'WVRLAVVRARATGSPAIFWLDSNRAHDAELITKVEKYLRDHDTRDLDIQILAPQAAAKSTCQRAKQ' A
#
# COMPACT_ATOMS: atom_id res chain seq x y z
N TRP A 1 -0.77 6.47 9.97
CA TRP A 1 -0.05 5.52 9.09
C TRP A 1 -0.40 5.74 7.62
N VAL A 2 -1.66 5.60 7.21
CA VAL A 2 -2.12 5.84 5.82
C VAL A 2 -1.69 7.22 5.29
N ARG A 3 -1.97 8.29 6.03
CA ARG A 3 -1.49 9.65 5.69
C ARG A 3 0.01 9.71 5.39
N LEU A 4 0.84 9.05 6.20
CA LEU A 4 2.29 9.08 6.02
C LEU A 4 2.70 8.33 4.75
N ALA A 5 2.08 7.17 4.47
CA ALA A 5 2.32 6.43 3.24
C ALA A 5 1.99 7.26 1.99
N VAL A 6 0.82 7.93 1.98
CA VAL A 6 0.42 8.82 0.87
C VAL A 6 1.39 9.99 0.70
N VAL A 7 1.76 10.65 1.80
CA VAL A 7 2.72 11.78 1.77
C VAL A 7 4.07 11.35 1.22
N ARG A 8 4.57 10.16 1.61
CA ARG A 8 5.85 9.63 1.13
C ARG A 8 5.78 9.21 -0.34
N ALA A 9 4.73 8.49 -0.74
CA ALA A 9 4.52 8.10 -2.14
C ALA A 9 4.49 9.32 -3.07
N ARG A 10 3.79 10.39 -2.65
CA ARG A 10 3.75 11.65 -3.39
C ARG A 10 5.09 12.36 -3.42
N ALA A 11 5.82 12.40 -2.31
CA ALA A 11 7.10 13.08 -2.23
C ALA A 11 8.20 12.41 -3.08
N THR A 12 8.16 11.08 -3.22
CA THR A 12 9.18 10.33 -3.97
C THR A 12 8.74 9.94 -5.38
N GLY A 13 7.44 10.09 -5.72
CA GLY A 13 6.85 9.55 -6.94
C GLY A 13 6.93 8.03 -7.05
N SER A 14 7.25 7.34 -5.94
CA SER A 14 7.39 5.89 -5.91
C SER A 14 6.07 5.26 -5.49
N PRO A 15 5.74 4.07 -6.00
CA PRO A 15 4.54 3.37 -5.57
C PRO A 15 4.62 2.95 -4.11
N ALA A 16 3.47 2.96 -3.45
CA ALA A 16 3.30 2.49 -2.09
C ALA A 16 2.52 1.18 -2.07
N ILE A 17 3.11 0.14 -1.50
CA ILE A 17 2.46 -1.16 -1.32
C ILE A 17 2.20 -1.35 0.18
N PHE A 18 0.94 -1.56 0.56
CA PHE A 18 0.55 -2.00 1.90
C PHE A 18 0.62 -3.53 1.96
N TRP A 19 1.41 -4.06 2.90
CA TRP A 19 1.67 -5.50 3.04
C TRP A 19 0.65 -6.10 4.01
N LEU A 20 -0.52 -6.44 3.49
CA LEU A 20 -1.65 -6.93 4.27
C LEU A 20 -2.28 -8.13 3.56
N ASP A 21 -2.44 -9.24 4.27
CA ASP A 21 -3.06 -10.47 3.75
C ASP A 21 -4.55 -10.55 4.12
N SER A 22 -5.44 -10.56 3.13
CA SER A 22 -6.87 -10.69 3.38
C SER A 22 -7.28 -12.01 4.05
N ASN A 23 -6.43 -13.05 3.98
CA ASN A 23 -6.69 -14.33 4.66
C ASN A 23 -6.40 -14.27 6.17
N ARG A 24 -5.70 -13.24 6.64
CA ARG A 24 -5.37 -13.06 8.05
C ARG A 24 -6.39 -12.09 8.67
N ALA A 25 -7.17 -12.57 9.63
CA ALA A 25 -8.26 -11.80 10.24
C ALA A 25 -7.83 -10.41 10.74
N HIS A 26 -6.65 -10.31 11.35
CA HIS A 26 -6.10 -9.02 11.78
C HIS A 26 -5.85 -8.05 10.61
N ASP A 27 -5.27 -8.55 9.53
CA ASP A 27 -4.93 -7.75 8.36
C ASP A 27 -6.19 -7.37 7.57
N ALA A 28 -7.20 -8.24 7.49
CA ALA A 28 -8.50 -7.93 6.88
C ALA A 28 -9.19 -6.71 7.53
N GLU A 29 -9.15 -6.62 8.88
CA GLU A 29 -9.63 -5.45 9.61
C GLU A 29 -8.80 -4.19 9.31
N LEU A 30 -7.48 -4.35 9.11
CA LEU A 30 -6.61 -3.25 8.72
C LEU A 30 -6.89 -2.79 7.28
N ILE A 31 -7.12 -3.71 6.33
CA ILE A 31 -7.46 -3.39 4.94
C ILE A 31 -8.69 -2.49 4.91
N THR A 32 -9.74 -2.85 5.65
CA THR A 32 -10.97 -2.05 5.75
C THR A 32 -10.68 -0.62 6.24
N LYS A 33 -9.80 -0.47 7.23
CA LYS A 33 -9.39 0.85 7.73
C LYS A 33 -8.56 1.61 6.70
N VAL A 34 -7.63 0.93 6.03
CA VAL A 34 -6.77 1.53 4.99
C VAL A 34 -7.62 2.06 3.85
N GLU A 35 -8.54 1.25 3.31
CA GLU A 35 -9.44 1.66 2.24
C GLU A 35 -10.32 2.84 2.64
N LYS A 36 -10.83 2.85 3.88
CA LYS A 36 -11.60 3.98 4.41
C LYS A 36 -10.77 5.27 4.42
N TYR A 37 -9.58 5.24 5.01
CA TYR A 37 -8.73 6.42 5.15
C TYR A 37 -8.06 6.86 3.84
N LEU A 38 -7.90 5.96 2.87
CA LEU A 38 -7.40 6.34 1.54
C LEU A 38 -8.37 7.25 0.80
N ARG A 39 -9.69 7.12 1.04
CA ARG A 39 -10.71 8.02 0.45
C ARG A 39 -10.63 9.45 0.95
N ASP A 40 -10.09 9.64 2.16
CA ASP A 40 -9.89 10.97 2.77
C ASP A 40 -8.64 11.68 2.23
N HIS A 41 -7.91 11.07 1.30
CA HIS A 41 -6.66 11.58 0.77
C HIS A 41 -6.71 11.69 -0.76
N ASP A 42 -6.04 12.70 -1.31
CA ASP A 42 -5.88 12.83 -2.75
C ASP A 42 -4.84 11.80 -3.24
N THR A 43 -5.33 10.73 -3.86
CA THR A 43 -4.53 9.66 -4.45
C THR A 43 -4.39 9.77 -5.97
N ARG A 44 -4.81 10.90 -6.58
CA ARG A 44 -4.60 11.14 -8.01
C ARG A 44 -3.11 11.06 -8.32
N ASP A 45 -2.80 10.31 -9.38
CA ASP A 45 -1.45 10.03 -9.87
C ASP A 45 -0.52 9.25 -8.90
N LEU A 46 -1.08 8.64 -7.86
CA LEU A 46 -0.33 7.76 -6.95
C LEU A 46 -0.66 6.29 -7.22
N ASP A 47 0.37 5.48 -7.42
CA ASP A 47 0.25 4.03 -7.48
C ASP A 47 0.29 3.45 -6.06
N ILE A 48 -0.90 3.20 -5.51
CA ILE A 48 -1.10 2.65 -4.16
C ILE A 48 -1.78 1.28 -4.28
N GLN A 49 -1.15 0.26 -3.72
CA GLN A 49 -1.61 -1.12 -3.81
C GLN A 49 -1.69 -1.76 -2.43
N ILE A 50 -2.59 -2.73 -2.27
CA ILE A 50 -2.67 -3.58 -1.09
C ILE A 50 -2.41 -5.02 -1.55
N LEU A 51 -1.34 -5.63 -1.06
CA LEU A 51 -0.91 -6.96 -1.47
C LEU A 51 -0.53 -7.81 -0.25
N ALA A 52 -0.78 -9.11 -0.34
CA ALA A 52 -0.29 -10.05 0.66
C ALA A 52 1.25 -9.98 0.74
N PRO A 53 1.87 -10.17 1.93
CA PRO A 53 3.31 -9.99 2.13
C PRO A 53 4.19 -10.73 1.11
N GLN A 54 3.82 -11.96 0.73
CA GLN A 54 4.56 -12.74 -0.25
C GLN A 54 4.51 -12.13 -1.66
N ALA A 55 3.35 -11.62 -2.07
CA ALA A 55 3.18 -10.95 -3.36
C ALA A 55 3.87 -9.57 -3.37
N ALA A 56 3.73 -8.82 -2.28
CA ALA A 56 4.38 -7.53 -2.10
C ALA A 56 5.91 -7.64 -2.17
N ALA A 57 6.49 -8.65 -1.51
CA ALA A 57 7.92 -8.94 -1.56
C ALA A 57 8.40 -9.26 -2.98
N LYS A 58 7.68 -10.14 -3.70
CA LYS A 58 8.00 -10.49 -5.09
C LYS A 58 7.99 -9.26 -6.01
N SER A 59 6.93 -8.45 -5.94
CA SER A 59 6.81 -7.21 -6.72
C SER A 59 7.95 -6.23 -6.41
N THR A 60 8.25 -6.04 -5.12
CA THR A 60 9.33 -5.15 -4.67
C THR A 60 10.70 -5.61 -5.18
N CYS A 61 11.03 -6.89 -5.01
CA CYS A 61 12.30 -7.46 -5.49
C CYS A 61 12.42 -7.43 -7.02
N GLN A 62 11.31 -7.64 -7.74
CA GLN A 62 11.31 -7.57 -9.20
C GLN A 62 11.61 -6.15 -9.69
N ARG A 63 10.99 -5.14 -9.06
CA ARG A 63 11.26 -3.72 -9.37
C ARG A 63 12.68 -3.31 -9.00
N ALA A 64 13.20 -3.78 -7.87
CA ALA A 64 14.55 -3.43 -7.41
C ALA A 64 15.66 -4.05 -8.27
N LYS A 65 15.36 -5.05 -9.09
CA LYS A 65 16.30 -5.67 -10.04
C LYS A 65 16.36 -4.95 -11.39
N GLN A 66 15.36 -4.12 -11.71
CA GLN A 66 15.36 -3.30 -12.93
C GLN A 66 16.30 -2.12 -12.76
#